data_AF-V9GK80-F1
#
_entry.id   AF-V9GK80-F1
#
_cell.length_a   1.000
_cell.length_b   1.000
_cell.length_c   1.000
_cell.angle_alpha   90.00
_cell.angle_beta   90.00
_cell.angle_gamma   90.00
#
_symmetry.space_group_name_H-M   'P 1'
#
loop_
_entity.id
_entity.type
_entity.pdbx_description
1 polymer ?
#
loop_
_entity_poly.entity_id
_entity_poly.type
_entity_poly.pdbx_seq_one_letter_code
_entity_poly.pdbx_strand_id
1 'polypeptide(L)'
;MIEAFCGLPGAGKTYLMTRMAMKKMKKGHRVYANFPLKGAIRYTQIEELFDIKRQPGEKRSPVILIDEAGLIAPAGSWKAIPFEVMAHWRQHRHAGVNIWYTAQDLRDVAVPLRRVTQFVNYVSKFGPIIKWRTINRATKANTGQVSRGLIRRSRNNTIPLPRT
;
A
#
# COMPACT_ATOMS: atom_id res chain seq x y z
N MET A 1 6.34 6.87 -4.60
CA MET A 1 6.96 6.12 -3.47
C MET A 1 6.26 4.79 -3.27
N ILE A 2 6.96 3.72 -2.87
CA ILE A 2 6.33 2.40 -2.58
C ILE A 2 6.46 2.02 -1.11
N GLU A 3 5.34 1.68 -0.48
CA GLU A 3 5.27 1.25 0.92
C GLU A 3 4.51 -0.08 1.06
N ALA A 4 5.07 -1.00 1.84
CA ALA A 4 4.41 -2.24 2.23
C ALA A 4 3.84 -2.13 3.65
N PHE A 5 2.73 -2.80 3.92
CA PHE A 5 2.15 -3.01 5.24
C PHE A 5 2.09 -4.51 5.51
N CYS A 6 3.00 -5.02 6.35
CA CYS A 6 3.21 -6.43 6.61
C CYS A 6 2.81 -6.83 8.03
N GLY A 7 2.47 -8.10 8.26
CA GLY A 7 2.08 -8.63 9.58
C GLY A 7 1.04 -9.74 9.48
N LEU A 8 0.73 -10.39 10.62
CA LEU A 8 -0.20 -11.51 10.68
C LEU A 8 -1.62 -11.15 10.18
N PRO A 9 -2.42 -12.15 9.75
CA PRO A 9 -3.86 -11.97 9.55
C PRO A 9 -4.51 -11.29 10.76
N GLY A 10 -5.44 -10.37 10.53
CA GLY A 10 -6.12 -9.63 11.61
C GLY A 10 -5.28 -8.57 12.35
N ALA A 11 -4.00 -8.39 12.01
CA ALA A 11 -3.13 -7.38 12.65
C ALA A 11 -3.54 -5.92 12.37
N GLY A 12 -4.46 -5.69 11.43
CA GLY A 12 -4.97 -4.35 11.09
C GLY A 12 -4.17 -3.62 10.00
N LYS A 13 -3.47 -4.37 9.13
CA LYS A 13 -2.71 -3.83 7.99
C LYS A 13 -3.56 -2.96 7.06
N THR A 14 -4.65 -3.53 6.54
CA THR A 14 -5.61 -2.85 5.67
C THR A 14 -6.23 -1.64 6.37
N TYR A 15 -6.56 -1.76 7.65
CA TYR A 15 -7.07 -0.62 8.44
C TYR A 15 -6.03 0.51 8.55
N LEU A 16 -4.76 0.19 8.83
CA LEU A 16 -3.70 1.19 8.94
C LEU A 16 -3.46 1.88 7.59
N MET A 17 -3.29 1.11 6.51
CA MET A 17 -3.13 1.59 5.15
C MET A 17 -4.30 2.49 4.75
N THR A 18 -5.54 2.03 4.97
CA THR A 18 -6.75 2.78 4.65
C THR A 18 -6.84 4.08 5.46
N ARG A 19 -6.56 4.04 6.76
CA ARG A 19 -6.54 5.24 7.60
C ARG A 19 -5.51 6.27 7.15
N MET A 20 -4.34 5.82 6.68
CA MET A 20 -3.34 6.70 6.08
C MET A 20 -3.82 7.25 4.73
N ALA A 21 -4.50 6.44 3.93
CA ALA A 21 -5.02 6.83 2.62
C ALA A 21 -6.13 7.87 2.74
N MET A 22 -7.05 7.71 3.70
CA MET A 22 -8.08 8.71 4.02
C MET A 22 -7.47 10.06 4.40
N LYS A 23 -6.33 10.09 5.11
CA LYS A 23 -5.60 11.33 5.39
C LYS A 23 -4.99 11.95 4.12
N LYS A 24 -4.57 11.13 3.15
CA LYS A 24 -4.08 11.60 1.84
C LYS A 24 -5.22 12.14 0.99
N MET A 25 -6.38 11.48 0.95
CA MET A 25 -7.57 11.99 0.25
C MET A 25 -7.96 13.38 0.76
N LYS A 26 -8.00 13.57 2.09
CA LYS A 26 -8.25 14.89 2.71
C LYS A 26 -7.24 15.97 2.32
N LYS A 27 -6.05 15.59 1.87
CA LYS A 27 -5.00 16.49 1.38
C LYS A 27 -5.05 16.69 -0.15
N GLY A 28 -6.08 16.17 -0.82
CA GLY A 28 -6.30 16.30 -2.26
C GLY A 28 -5.59 15.24 -3.11
N HIS A 29 -5.14 14.13 -2.53
CA HIS A 29 -4.62 13.02 -3.32
C HIS A 29 -5.77 12.20 -3.91
N ARG A 30 -5.74 11.91 -5.22
CA ARG A 30 -6.55 10.83 -5.80
C ARG A 30 -6.08 9.50 -5.25
N VAL A 31 -7.02 8.63 -4.90
CA VAL A 31 -6.71 7.31 -4.35
C VAL A 31 -7.43 6.25 -5.16
N TYR A 32 -6.70 5.19 -5.49
CA TYR A 32 -7.20 4.01 -6.19
C TYR A 32 -7.14 2.80 -5.28
N ALA A 33 -8.11 1.89 -5.31
CA ALA A 33 -8.11 0.69 -4.48
C ALA A 33 -8.75 -0.51 -5.19
N ASN A 34 -8.19 -1.71 -5.00
CA ASN A 34 -8.79 -2.98 -5.45
C ASN A 34 -9.93 -3.46 -4.55
N PHE A 35 -10.15 -2.79 -3.42
CA PHE A 35 -11.20 -3.08 -2.46
C PHE A 35 -12.11 -1.86 -2.27
N PRO A 36 -13.36 -2.07 -1.81
CA PRO A 36 -14.27 -0.96 -1.58
C PRO A 36 -13.73 0.00 -0.50
N LEU A 37 -13.54 1.26 -0.89
CA LEU A 37 -13.11 2.34 0.01
C LEU A 37 -13.80 3.64 -0.38
N LYS A 38 -14.58 4.22 0.55
CA LYS A 38 -15.30 5.47 0.31
C LYS A 38 -14.35 6.60 -0.11
N GLY A 39 -14.60 7.19 -1.27
CA GLY A 39 -13.80 8.28 -1.85
C GLY A 39 -12.59 7.81 -2.67
N ALA A 40 -12.31 6.51 -2.74
CA ALA A 40 -11.34 5.95 -3.67
C ALA A 40 -12.01 5.58 -5.01
N ILE A 41 -11.24 5.64 -6.09
CA ILE A 41 -11.59 5.09 -7.40
C ILE A 41 -11.30 3.58 -7.33
N ARG A 42 -12.31 2.76 -7.59
CA ARG A 42 -12.14 1.29 -7.58
C ARG A 42 -11.54 0.84 -8.90
N TYR A 43 -10.53 -0.03 -8.83
CA TYR A 43 -10.06 -0.81 -9.97
C TYR A 43 -10.30 -2.30 -9.68
N THR A 44 -10.41 -3.11 -10.73
CA THR A 44 -10.70 -4.55 -10.61
C THR A 44 -9.58 -5.41 -11.18
N GLN A 45 -8.91 -4.91 -12.21
CA GLN A 45 -7.81 -5.58 -12.89
C GLN A 45 -6.51 -4.81 -12.62
N ILE A 46 -5.39 -5.53 -12.51
CA ILE A 46 -4.10 -4.90 -12.22
C ILE A 46 -3.60 -4.07 -13.41
N GLU A 47 -4.09 -4.38 -14.59
CA GLU A 47 -3.81 -3.73 -15.86
C GLU A 47 -4.32 -2.28 -15.88
N GLU A 48 -5.41 -1.99 -15.17
CA GLU A 48 -5.94 -0.63 -15.00
C GLU A 48 -4.93 0.30 -14.31
N LEU A 49 -3.92 -0.24 -13.62
CA LEU A 49 -2.91 0.56 -12.94
C LEU A 49 -1.91 1.22 -13.90
N PHE A 50 -1.73 0.72 -15.12
CA PHE A 50 -0.69 1.20 -16.03
C PHE A 50 -0.88 2.67 -16.42
N ASP A 51 -2.13 3.04 -16.65
CA ASP A 51 -2.50 4.39 -17.09
C ASP A 51 -2.57 5.40 -15.94
N ILE A 52 -2.47 4.94 -14.70
CA ILE A 52 -2.50 5.82 -13.53
C ILE A 52 -1.19 6.58 -13.45
N LYS A 53 -1.23 7.85 -13.85
CA LYS A 53 -0.13 8.80 -13.69
C LYS A 53 -0.63 10.09 -13.06
N ARG A 54 0.30 10.86 -12.52
CA ARG A 54 -0.02 12.24 -12.12
C ARG A 54 -0.42 13.04 -13.35
N GLN A 55 -1.57 13.69 -13.30
CA GLN A 55 -2.08 14.49 -14.42
C GLN A 55 -1.56 15.93 -14.38
N PRO A 56 -1.45 16.63 -15.53
CA PRO A 56 -1.16 18.07 -15.56
C PRO A 56 -2.14 18.85 -14.66
N GLY A 57 -1.62 19.79 -13.88
CA GLY A 57 -2.42 20.58 -12.94
C GLY A 57 -2.70 19.92 -11.58
N GLU A 58 -2.44 18.61 -11.42
CA GLU A 58 -2.58 17.96 -10.11
C GLU A 58 -1.50 18.44 -9.14
N LYS A 59 -1.93 19.02 -8.01
CA LYS A 59 -1.04 19.46 -6.92
C LYS A 59 -0.42 18.29 -6.14
N ARG A 60 -1.00 17.09 -6.20
CA ARG A 60 -0.64 15.93 -5.39
C ARG A 60 -0.58 14.65 -6.22
N SER A 61 0.50 13.89 -6.05
CA SER A 61 0.66 12.54 -6.62
C SER A 61 -0.48 11.60 -6.21
N PRO A 62 -1.06 10.81 -7.13
CA PRO A 62 -2.05 9.81 -6.77
C PRO A 62 -1.44 8.70 -5.89
N VAL A 63 -2.32 7.98 -5.18
CA VAL A 63 -1.96 6.85 -4.32
C VAL A 63 -2.75 5.61 -4.76
N ILE A 64 -2.06 4.55 -5.11
CA ILE A 64 -2.64 3.25 -5.48
C ILE A 64 -2.54 2.35 -4.25
N LEU A 65 -3.67 1.77 -3.84
CA LEU A 65 -3.77 0.81 -2.73
C LEU A 65 -3.99 -0.59 -3.31
N ILE A 66 -3.18 -1.54 -2.86
CA ILE A 66 -3.28 -2.95 -3.24
C ILE A 66 -3.43 -3.77 -1.95
N ASP A 67 -4.65 -4.20 -1.63
CA ASP A 67 -4.88 -5.11 -0.52
C ASP A 67 -4.55 -6.54 -0.94
N GLU A 68 -3.86 -7.28 -0.06
CA GLU A 68 -3.40 -8.65 -0.27
C GLU A 68 -2.55 -8.81 -1.55
N ALA A 69 -1.50 -8.01 -1.70
CA ALA A 69 -0.63 -8.06 -2.89
C ALA A 69 0.04 -9.42 -3.13
N GLY A 70 0.16 -10.27 -2.11
CA GLY A 70 0.62 -11.66 -2.28
C GLY A 70 -0.35 -12.52 -3.09
N LEU A 71 -1.65 -12.18 -3.13
CA LEU A 71 -2.64 -12.86 -3.96
C LEU A 71 -2.64 -12.35 -5.40
N ILE A 72 -2.46 -11.04 -5.59
CA ILE A 72 -2.51 -10.39 -6.91
C ILE A 72 -1.18 -10.56 -7.67
N ALA A 73 -0.07 -10.49 -6.94
CA ALA A 73 1.28 -10.59 -7.46
C ALA A 73 2.08 -11.59 -6.61
N PRO A 74 1.79 -12.90 -6.69
CA PRO A 74 2.47 -13.93 -5.91
C PRO A 74 3.94 -14.09 -6.30
N ALA A 75 4.78 -14.39 -5.33
CA ALA A 75 6.21 -14.61 -5.53
C ALA A 75 6.51 -15.79 -6.46
N GLY A 76 5.72 -16.87 -6.42
CA GLY A 76 5.91 -18.08 -7.22
C GLY A 76 5.59 -17.89 -8.70
N SER A 77 4.65 -17.00 -9.03
CA SER A 77 4.14 -16.82 -10.40
C SER A 77 4.45 -15.45 -10.97
N TRP A 78 5.52 -14.81 -10.50
CA TRP A 78 5.87 -13.44 -10.93
C TRP A 78 6.10 -13.30 -12.45
N LYS A 79 6.46 -14.40 -13.13
CA LYS A 79 6.65 -14.43 -14.59
C LYS A 79 5.33 -14.26 -15.37
N ALA A 80 4.20 -14.57 -14.76
CA ALA A 80 2.87 -14.40 -15.36
C ALA A 80 2.34 -12.96 -15.24
N ILE A 81 3.02 -12.11 -14.48
CA ILE A 81 2.65 -10.70 -14.34
C ILE A 81 3.00 -9.99 -15.66
N PRO A 82 2.06 -9.25 -16.28
CA PRO A 82 2.34 -8.52 -17.51
C PRO A 82 3.54 -7.57 -17.36
N PHE A 83 4.30 -7.42 -18.45
CA PHE A 83 5.51 -6.61 -18.48
C PHE A 83 5.22 -5.15 -18.12
N GLU A 84 4.08 -4.64 -18.57
CA GLU A 84 3.57 -3.31 -18.35
C GLU A 84 3.35 -3.03 -16.86
N VAL A 85 2.87 -4.01 -16.09
CA VAL A 85 2.76 -3.89 -14.62
C VAL A 85 4.13 -3.71 -14.00
N MET A 86 5.07 -4.56 -14.40
CA MET A 86 6.42 -4.55 -13.85
C MET A 86 7.15 -3.25 -14.22
N ALA A 87 6.96 -2.75 -15.44
CA ALA A 87 7.48 -1.47 -15.90
C ALA A 87 6.87 -0.31 -15.11
N HIS A 88 5.55 -0.30 -14.92
CA HIS A 88 4.85 0.71 -14.13
C HIS A 88 5.36 0.75 -12.68
N TRP A 89 5.54 -0.40 -12.03
CA TRP A 89 6.11 -0.45 -10.67
C TRP A 89 7.53 0.11 -10.60
N ARG A 90 8.37 -0.16 -11.59
CA ARG A 90 9.75 0.36 -11.65
C ARG A 90 9.79 1.86 -11.93
N GLN A 91 8.86 2.34 -12.76
CA GLN A 91 8.78 3.73 -13.20
C GLN A 91 7.83 4.59 -12.36
N HIS A 92 7.37 4.09 -11.20
CA HIS A 92 6.39 4.77 -10.34
C HIS A 92 6.81 6.20 -9.95
N ARG A 93 8.12 6.46 -9.79
CA ARG A 93 8.66 7.80 -9.50
C ARG A 93 8.50 8.74 -10.70
N HIS A 94 8.78 8.26 -11.92
CA HIS A 94 8.62 9.04 -13.14
C HIS A 94 7.14 9.32 -13.43
N ALA A 95 6.27 8.34 -13.22
CA ALA A 95 4.82 8.51 -13.30
C ALA A 95 4.25 9.42 -12.18
N GLY A 96 5.07 9.77 -11.19
CA GLY A 96 4.68 10.63 -10.08
C GLY A 96 3.64 9.99 -9.17
N VAL A 97 3.65 8.66 -9.01
CA VAL A 97 2.64 7.91 -8.25
C VAL A 97 3.19 7.29 -6.96
N ASN A 98 2.29 7.05 -6.00
CA ASN A 98 2.59 6.30 -4.79
C ASN A 98 1.85 4.96 -4.83
N ILE A 99 2.53 3.87 -4.45
CA ILE A 99 1.95 2.54 -4.42
C ILE A 99 2.07 2.02 -2.99
N TRP A 100 0.94 1.71 -2.38
CA TRP A 100 0.85 1.15 -1.04
C TRP A 100 0.19 -0.22 -1.14
N TYR A 101 0.76 -1.21 -0.46
CA TYR A 101 0.18 -2.54 -0.48
C TYR A 101 0.24 -3.25 0.86
N THR A 102 -0.73 -4.12 1.11
CA THR A 102 -0.69 -5.04 2.25
C THR A 102 -0.17 -6.41 1.82
N ALA A 103 0.53 -7.08 2.73
CA ALA A 103 0.94 -8.47 2.58
C ALA A 103 1.00 -9.14 3.95
N GLN A 104 0.86 -10.46 4.03
CA GLN A 104 1.11 -11.16 5.29
C GLN A 104 2.61 -11.21 5.56
N ASP A 105 3.36 -11.81 4.64
CA ASP A 105 4.81 -11.72 4.54
C ASP A 105 5.20 -10.93 3.29
N LEU A 106 6.26 -10.12 3.41
CA LEU A 106 6.86 -9.49 2.24
C LEU A 106 7.37 -10.55 1.27
N ARG A 107 7.76 -11.74 1.74
CA ARG A 107 8.32 -12.83 0.92
C ARG A 107 7.34 -13.41 -0.10
N ASP A 108 6.05 -13.27 0.16
CA ASP A 108 4.98 -13.82 -0.68
C ASP A 108 4.69 -12.94 -1.91
N VAL A 109 5.23 -11.72 -1.94
CA VAL A 109 5.00 -10.75 -3.02
C VAL A 109 6.03 -10.94 -4.14
N ALA A 110 5.63 -10.65 -5.38
CA ALA A 110 6.49 -10.74 -6.55
C ALA A 110 7.83 -9.99 -6.37
N VAL A 111 8.93 -10.63 -6.76
CA VAL A 111 10.30 -10.06 -6.65
C VAL A 111 10.40 -8.66 -7.23
N PRO A 112 9.85 -8.34 -8.43
CA PRO A 112 9.95 -7.00 -9.00
C PRO A 112 9.39 -5.91 -8.08
N LEU A 113 8.17 -6.08 -7.55
CA LEU A 113 7.54 -5.13 -6.63
C LEU A 113 8.31 -5.00 -5.31
N ARG A 114 8.77 -6.13 -4.74
CA ARG A 114 9.58 -6.13 -3.51
C ARG A 114 10.88 -5.35 -3.66
N ARG A 115 11.55 -5.46 -4.80
CA ARG A 115 12.84 -4.79 -5.03
C ARG A 115 12.71 -3.27 -5.06
N VAL A 116 11.58 -2.75 -5.55
CA VAL A 116 11.31 -1.30 -5.63
C VAL A 116 10.58 -0.76 -4.40
N THR A 117 10.20 -1.64 -3.44
CA THR A 117 9.58 -1.25 -2.17
C THR A 117 10.58 -0.53 -1.28
N GLN A 118 10.26 0.71 -0.91
CA GLN A 118 11.17 1.60 -0.17
C GLN A 118 10.95 1.51 1.34
N PHE A 119 9.69 1.44 1.78
CA PHE A 119 9.33 1.38 3.19
C PHE A 119 8.52 0.12 3.50
N VAL A 120 8.76 -0.47 4.66
CA VAL A 120 7.98 -1.60 5.16
C VAL A 120 7.46 -1.25 6.54
N ASN A 121 6.14 -1.21 6.67
CA ASN A 121 5.42 -1.01 7.91
C ASN A 121 5.08 -2.38 8.50
N TYR A 122 5.79 -2.81 9.54
CA TYR A 122 5.43 -4.01 10.30
C TYR A 122 4.33 -3.67 11.29
N VAL A 123 3.17 -4.28 11.12
CA VAL A 123 1.95 -3.99 11.87
C VAL A 123 1.66 -5.14 12.83
N SER A 124 1.39 -4.79 14.10
CA SER A 124 0.94 -5.73 15.12
C SER A 124 -0.22 -5.15 15.91
N LYS A 125 -1.02 -6.03 16.51
CA LYS A 125 -2.21 -5.66 17.28
C LYS A 125 -2.09 -6.20 18.70
N PHE A 126 -2.39 -5.35 19.68
CA PHE A 126 -2.50 -5.71 21.08
C PHE A 126 -3.83 -5.18 21.62
N GLY A 127 -4.82 -6.07 21.74
CA GLY A 127 -6.20 -5.67 22.06
C GLY A 127 -6.76 -4.64 21.07
N PRO A 128 -7.26 -3.47 21.53
CA PRO A 128 -7.76 -2.41 20.65
C PRO A 128 -6.66 -1.55 20.02
N ILE A 129 -5.39 -1.81 20.30
CA ILE A 129 -4.26 -0.97 19.88
C ILE A 129 -3.57 -1.61 18.68
N ILE A 130 -3.40 -0.83 17.62
CA ILE A 130 -2.55 -1.16 16.48
C ILE A 130 -1.22 -0.43 16.66
N LYS A 131 -0.14 -1.21 16.69
CA LYS A 131 1.24 -0.72 16.72
C LYS A 131 1.85 -0.97 15.35
N TRP A 132 2.67 -0.04 14.88
CA TRP A 132 3.49 -0.31 13.70
C TRP A 132 4.88 0.29 13.81
N ARG A 133 5.80 -0.34 13.09
CA ARG A 133 7.19 0.08 12.94
C ARG A 133 7.51 0.17 11.46
N THR A 134 7.94 1.33 10.99
CA THR A 134 8.37 1.54 9.62
C THR A 134 9.87 1.33 9.50
N ILE A 135 10.30 0.59 8.50
CA ILE A 135 11.71 0.39 8.14
C ILE A 135 11.94 0.92 6.73
N ASN A 136 12.90 1.81 6.55
CA ASN A 136 13.38 2.22 5.24
C ASN A 136 14.40 1.19 4.71
N ARG A 137 14.09 0.55 3.59
CA ARG A 137 14.96 -0.46 2.96
C ARG A 137 16.08 0.14 2.11
N ALA A 138 15.98 1.41 1.73
CA ALA A 138 16.99 2.08 0.91
C ALA A 138 18.24 2.47 1.73
N THR A 139 18.10 2.70 3.04
CA THR A 139 19.22 2.93 3.96
C THR A 139 19.79 1.60 4.45
N LYS A 140 20.67 1.00 3.65
CA LYS A 140 21.40 -0.25 4.00
C LYS A 140 22.56 -0.08 4.99
N ALA A 141 22.80 1.12 5.52
CA ALA A 141 23.81 1.36 6.55
C ALA A 141 23.13 1.62 7.90
N ASN A 142 23.18 0.64 8.81
CA ASN A 142 23.03 0.60 10.28
C ASN A 142 22.26 1.65 11.11
N THR A 143 21.49 2.56 10.52
CA THR A 143 20.61 3.52 11.20
C THR A 143 19.41 3.81 10.29
N GLY A 144 18.71 2.76 9.86
CA GLY A 144 17.45 2.93 9.14
C GLY A 144 16.51 3.78 10.01
N GLN A 145 15.99 4.88 9.48
CA GLN A 145 15.10 5.78 10.22
C GLN A 145 13.86 4.98 10.65
N VAL A 146 13.84 4.56 11.92
CA VAL A 146 12.75 3.76 12.49
C VAL A 146 11.71 4.72 13.03
N SER A 147 10.62 4.93 12.29
CA SER A 147 9.44 5.59 12.85
C SER A 147 8.53 4.54 13.49
N ARG A 148 8.00 4.87 14.66
CA ARG A 148 7.03 4.05 15.40
C ARG A 148 5.74 4.83 15.58
N GLY A 149 4.63 4.13 15.54
CA GLY A 149 3.34 4.74 15.79
C GLY A 149 2.39 3.82 16.54
N LEU A 150 1.41 4.45 17.19
CA LEU A 150 0.38 3.78 17.96
C LEU A 150 -0.98 4.37 17.60
N ILE A 151 -1.95 3.51 17.31
CA ILE A 151 -3.33 3.91 17.01
C ILE A 151 -4.28 3.05 17.84
N ARG A 152 -5.13 3.70 18.64
CA ARG A 152 -6.26 3.04 19.29
C ARG A 152 -7.42 2.93 18.29
N ARG A 153 -7.97 1.73 18.11
CA ARG A 153 -9.20 1.50 17.37
C ARG A 153 -10.38 1.83 18.29
N SER A 154 -11.08 2.93 18.00
CA SER A 154 -12.34 3.28 18.67
C SER A 154 -13.46 2.42 18.10
N ARG A 155 -14.39 1.95 18.96
CA ARG A 155 -15.58 1.20 18.52
C ARG A 155 -16.48 2.04 17.58
N ASN A 156 -16.41 3.37 17.66
CA ASN A 156 -17.22 4.30 16.85
C ASN A 156 -16.55 4.75 15.54
N ASN A 157 -15.34 4.25 15.24
CA ASN A 157 -14.61 4.62 14.02
C ASN A 157 -14.51 3.43 13.06
N THR A 158 -15.66 2.82 12.80
CA THR A 158 -15.83 1.89 11.69
C THR A 158 -15.54 2.66 10.40
N ILE A 159 -14.40 2.36 9.78
CA ILE A 159 -14.23 2.65 8.36
C ILE A 159 -15.35 1.89 7.68
N PRO A 160 -16.28 2.55 6.97
CA PRO A 160 -17.38 1.86 6.32
C PRO A 160 -16.78 1.02 5.20
N LEU A 161 -16.58 -0.26 5.48
CA LEU A 161 -16.49 -1.28 4.45
C LEU A 161 -17.95 -1.57 4.06
N PRO A 162 -18.36 -1.32 2.81
CA PRO A 162 -19.69 -1.72 2.37
C PRO A 162 -19.82 -3.23 2.57
N ARG A 163 -20.97 -3.65 3.10
CA ARG A 163 -21.35 -5.06 3.14
C ARG A 163 -21.54 -5.52 1.70
N THR A 164 -20.98 -6.68 1.37
CA THR A 164 -21.14 -7.38 0.09
C THR A 164 -22.60 -7.60 -0.23
#